data_AF-A0A7X5DFC2-F1
#
_entry.id   AF-A0A7X5DFC2-F1
#
_cell.length_a   1.000
_cell.length_b   1.000
_cell.length_c   1.000
_cell.angle_alpha   90.00
_cell.angle_beta   90.00
_cell.angle_gamma   90.00
#
_symmetry.space_group_name_H-M   'P 1'
#
loop_
_entity.id
_entity.type
_entity.pdbx_description
1 polymer ?
#
loop_
_entity_poly.entity_id
_entity_poly.type
_entity_poly.pdbx_seq_one_letter_code
_entity_poly.pdbx_strand_id
1 'polypeptide(L)'
;MCSFPIMRPCTGAIMSEADEQIAVIEYCELLGIPVYHIPNEGKRSVYAGAKLKRQGLRKGVPDLCIPVAKGRYHSLYIEMKAEGGKATREQADWIYLLRGQGMCAAVCEGARNAIGLIDEYMALCDTPR
;
A
#
# COMPACT_ATOMS: atom_id res chain seq x y z
N MET A 1 0.52 -30.72 28.21
CA MET A 1 -0.13 -29.38 28.23
C MET A 1 0.97 -28.35 28.37
N CYS A 2 1.46 -27.79 27.26
CA CYS A 2 2.44 -26.72 27.31
C CYS A 2 1.68 -25.40 27.36
N SER A 3 1.62 -24.77 28.53
CA SER A 3 1.10 -23.40 28.67
C SER A 3 2.00 -22.46 27.89
N PHE A 4 1.47 -21.89 26.82
CA PHE A 4 2.04 -20.70 26.21
C PHE A 4 1.95 -19.54 27.20
N PRO A 5 3.02 -18.76 27.40
CA PRO A 5 2.95 -17.57 28.23
C PRO A 5 1.91 -16.62 27.61
N ILE A 6 0.99 -16.16 28.45
CA ILE A 6 0.01 -15.14 28.10
C ILE A 6 0.82 -13.91 27.70
N MET A 7 0.91 -13.63 26.40
CA MET A 7 1.61 -12.47 25.87
C MET A 7 0.89 -11.24 26.45
N ARG A 8 1.58 -10.48 27.31
CA ARG A 8 1.09 -9.18 27.76
C ARG A 8 0.84 -8.33 26.51
N PRO A 9 -0.26 -7.58 26.40
CA PRO A 9 -0.37 -6.59 25.36
C PRO A 9 0.71 -5.54 25.65
N CYS A 10 1.77 -5.56 24.85
CA CYS A 10 2.61 -4.39 24.71
C CYS A 10 1.64 -3.30 24.24
N THR A 11 1.37 -2.31 25.08
CA THR A 11 0.81 -1.03 24.65
C THR A 11 1.85 -0.38 23.75
N GLY A 12 1.96 -0.89 22.52
CA GLY A 12 2.81 -0.34 21.48
C GLY A 12 2.24 1.02 21.11
N ALA A 13 3.10 2.03 20.99
CA ALA A 13 2.69 3.29 20.42
C ALA A 13 2.02 3.03 19.06
N ILE A 14 0.88 3.69 18.80
CA ILE A 14 0.24 3.66 17.49
C ILE A 14 1.27 4.20 16.49
N MET A 15 1.73 3.35 15.57
CA MET A 15 2.68 3.74 14.54
C MET A 15 2.03 4.71 13.57
N SER A 16 2.80 5.67 13.05
CA SER A 16 2.27 6.57 12.03
C SER A 16 2.12 5.84 10.70
N GLU A 17 1.27 6.36 9.81
CA GLU A 17 1.10 5.82 8.45
C GLU A 17 2.44 5.76 7.70
N ALA A 18 3.33 6.74 7.94
CA ALA A 18 4.66 6.78 7.37
C ALA A 18 5.57 5.68 7.92
N ASP A 19 5.55 5.44 9.24
CA ASP A 19 6.36 4.37 9.86
C ASP A 19 5.88 2.98 9.40
N GLU A 20 4.57 2.79 9.30
CA GLU A 20 3.97 1.57 8.75
C GLU A 20 4.38 1.37 7.29
N GLN A 21 4.36 2.42 6.47
CA GLN A 21 4.81 2.35 5.08
C GLN A 21 6.31 2.03 4.96
N ILE A 22 7.15 2.61 5.81
CA ILE A 22 8.60 2.30 5.85
C ILE A 22 8.81 0.82 6.10
N ALA A 23 8.10 0.23 7.07
CA ALA A 23 8.21 -1.20 7.36
C ALA A 23 7.82 -2.09 6.16
N VAL A 24 6.83 -1.68 5.34
CA VAL A 24 6.47 -2.39 4.10
C VAL A 24 7.58 -2.28 3.05
N ILE A 25 8.18 -1.09 2.88
CA ILE A 25 9.30 -0.89 1.96
C ILE A 25 10.49 -1.77 2.37
N GLU A 26 10.89 -1.75 3.63
CA GLU A 26 12.00 -2.56 4.16
C GLU A 26 11.74 -4.07 3.95
N TYR A 27 10.50 -4.53 4.18
CA TYR A 27 10.11 -5.90 3.91
C TYR A 27 10.30 -6.30 2.44
N CYS A 28 9.80 -5.47 1.51
CA CYS A 28 9.96 -5.70 0.09
C CYS A 28 11.43 -5.69 -0.35
N GLU A 29 12.24 -4.75 0.15
CA GLU A 29 13.67 -4.67 -0.13
C GLU A 29 14.41 -5.92 0.34
N LEU A 30 14.10 -6.43 1.54
CA LEU A 30 14.71 -7.65 2.09
C LEU A 30 14.47 -8.88 1.20
N LEU A 31 13.28 -8.97 0.59
CA LEU A 31 12.88 -10.11 -0.24
C LEU A 31 13.13 -9.89 -1.74
N GLY A 32 13.64 -8.72 -2.14
CA GLY A 32 13.84 -8.37 -3.54
C GLY A 32 12.52 -8.22 -4.32
N ILE A 33 11.43 -7.89 -3.64
CA ILE A 33 10.14 -7.57 -4.27
C ILE A 33 10.21 -6.12 -4.75
N PRO A 34 10.05 -5.84 -6.06
CA PRO A 34 10.08 -4.46 -6.53
C PRO A 34 8.87 -3.70 -6.01
N VAL A 35 9.11 -2.55 -5.39
CA VAL A 35 8.08 -1.64 -4.89
C VAL A 35 8.56 -0.21 -5.03
N TYR A 36 7.64 0.73 -5.26
CA TYR A 36 7.94 2.15 -5.16
C TYR A 36 6.74 2.92 -4.61
N HIS A 37 7.06 4.00 -3.90
CA HIS A 37 6.07 4.94 -3.39
C HIS A 37 5.68 5.97 -4.47
N ILE A 38 4.40 6.35 -4.49
CA ILE A 38 3.82 7.38 -5.33
C ILE A 38 3.43 8.59 -4.44
N PRO A 39 4.34 9.55 -4.21
CA PRO A 39 4.17 10.65 -3.24
C PRO A 39 3.23 11.75 -3.76
N ASN A 40 1.94 11.45 -3.89
CA ASN A 40 0.93 12.39 -4.37
C ASN A 40 0.33 13.25 -3.25
N GLU A 41 0.55 12.86 -2.01
CA GLU A 41 0.18 13.50 -0.75
C GLU A 41 1.25 14.47 -0.22
N GLY A 42 0.92 15.18 0.85
CA GLY A 42 1.82 16.13 1.49
C GLY A 42 1.56 17.61 1.19
N LYS A 43 1.97 18.46 2.15
CA LYS A 43 1.81 19.91 2.09
C LYS A 43 2.80 20.52 1.10
N ARG A 44 2.33 21.50 0.34
CA ARG A 44 3.13 22.22 -0.67
C ARG A 44 2.54 23.60 -0.93
N SER A 45 3.33 24.51 -1.47
CA SER A 45 2.82 25.82 -1.89
C SER A 45 1.82 25.68 -3.04
N VAL A 46 0.90 26.64 -3.17
CA VAL A 46 -0.12 26.66 -4.24
C VAL A 46 0.54 26.57 -5.61
N TYR A 47 1.61 27.33 -5.82
CA TYR A 47 2.36 27.33 -7.09
C TYR A 47 3.00 25.96 -7.38
N ALA A 48 3.69 25.37 -6.40
CA ALA A 48 4.32 24.06 -6.58
C ALA A 48 3.28 22.97 -6.85
N GLY A 49 2.16 22.98 -6.10
CA GLY A 49 1.05 22.06 -6.33
C GLY A 49 0.41 22.20 -7.71
N ALA A 50 0.20 23.43 -8.19
CA ALA A 50 -0.33 23.67 -9.54
C ALA A 50 0.64 23.20 -10.64
N LYS A 51 1.95 23.40 -10.45
CA LYS A 51 2.99 22.88 -11.35
C LYS A 51 2.96 21.34 -11.40
N LEU A 52 2.97 20.67 -10.24
CA LEU A 52 2.93 19.20 -10.17
C LEU A 52 1.65 18.61 -10.78
N LYS A 53 0.49 19.24 -10.56
CA LYS A 53 -0.78 18.80 -11.20
C LYS A 53 -0.70 18.84 -12.73
N ARG A 54 -0.10 19.88 -13.29
CA ARG A 54 0.19 19.98 -14.73
C ARG A 54 1.19 18.93 -15.22
N GLN A 55 2.10 18.50 -14.36
CA GLN A 55 3.05 17.41 -14.62
C GLN A 55 2.46 16.01 -14.41
N GLY A 56 1.20 15.89 -13.97
CA GLY A 56 0.53 14.60 -13.82
C GLY A 56 0.23 14.18 -12.39
N LEU A 57 0.54 14.98 -11.36
CA LEU A 57 0.12 14.68 -9.99
C LEU A 57 -1.40 14.54 -9.92
N ARG A 58 -1.87 13.44 -9.33
CA ARG A 58 -3.28 13.14 -9.13
C ARG A 58 -3.53 12.86 -7.66
N LYS A 59 -4.53 13.52 -7.10
CA LYS A 59 -4.94 13.30 -5.70
C LYS A 59 -5.53 11.89 -5.59
N GLY A 60 -5.16 11.17 -4.53
CA GLY A 60 -5.76 9.89 -4.14
C GLY A 60 -5.28 8.67 -4.90
N VAL A 61 -4.24 8.77 -5.74
CA VAL A 61 -3.57 7.57 -6.26
C VAL A 61 -2.96 6.82 -5.06
N PRO A 62 -3.08 5.48 -4.98
CA PRO A 62 -2.54 4.70 -3.87
C PRO A 62 -1.04 4.93 -3.64
N ASP A 63 -0.63 4.85 -2.37
CA ASP A 63 0.72 5.21 -1.94
C ASP A 63 1.80 4.29 -2.50
N LEU A 64 1.54 2.99 -2.64
CA LEU A 64 2.52 2.01 -3.08
C LEU A 64 2.10 1.31 -4.38
N CYS A 65 3.09 1.03 -5.22
CA CYS A 65 2.94 0.18 -6.40
C CYS A 65 4.00 -0.92 -6.41
N ILE A 66 3.55 -2.14 -6.63
CA ILE A 66 4.35 -3.33 -6.86
C ILE A 66 4.13 -3.72 -8.33
N PRO A 67 5.06 -3.38 -9.23
CA PRO A 67 4.90 -3.53 -10.67
C PRO A 67 5.23 -4.96 -11.14
N VAL A 68 4.63 -5.97 -10.48
CA VAL A 68 4.82 -7.38 -10.80
C VAL A 68 3.49 -7.95 -11.22
N ALA A 69 3.40 -8.54 -12.41
CA ALA A 69 2.21 -9.26 -12.82
C ALA A 69 2.13 -10.61 -12.09
N LYS A 70 0.98 -10.89 -11.46
CA LYS A 70 0.70 -12.11 -10.72
C LYS A 70 -0.73 -12.58 -10.90
N GLY A 71 -0.92 -13.88 -11.14
CA GLY A 71 -2.22 -14.42 -11.54
C GLY A 71 -2.83 -13.61 -12.69
N ARG A 72 -4.07 -13.16 -12.52
CA ARG A 72 -4.78 -12.34 -13.51
C ARG A 72 -4.46 -10.84 -13.46
N TYR A 73 -3.64 -10.39 -12.51
CA TYR A 73 -3.43 -8.97 -12.23
C TYR A 73 -2.14 -8.47 -12.85
N HIS A 74 -2.17 -7.25 -13.42
CA HIS A 74 -1.00 -6.63 -14.04
C HIS A 74 -0.02 -6.02 -13.05
N SER A 75 -0.50 -5.62 -11.87
CA SER A 75 0.30 -5.09 -10.75
C SER A 75 -0.54 -5.07 -9.47
N LEU A 76 0.11 -4.76 -8.35
CA LEU A 76 -0.54 -4.50 -7.06
C LEU A 76 -0.34 -3.04 -6.63
N TYR A 77 -1.43 -2.39 -6.24
CA TYR A 77 -1.45 -1.07 -5.62
C TYR A 77 -1.97 -1.15 -4.19
N ILE A 78 -1.31 -0.44 -3.27
CA ILE A 78 -1.70 -0.40 -1.86
C ILE A 78 -1.81 1.05 -1.43
N GLU A 79 -2.97 1.41 -0.89
CA GLU A 79 -3.18 2.65 -0.14
C GLU A 79 -2.98 2.33 1.34
N MET A 80 -1.97 2.93 1.96
CA MET A 80 -1.61 2.70 3.35
C MET A 80 -2.47 3.55 4.28
N LYS A 81 -2.87 3.00 5.42
CA LYS A 81 -3.56 3.72 6.49
C LYS A 81 -2.95 3.32 7.83
N ALA A 82 -2.80 4.26 8.74
CA ALA A 82 -2.59 3.94 10.16
C ALA A 82 -3.87 3.32 10.77
N GLU A 83 -3.74 2.74 11.96
CA GLU A 83 -4.87 2.15 12.69
C GLU A 83 -6.05 3.15 12.83
N GLY A 84 -7.26 2.70 12.48
CA GLY A 84 -8.48 3.52 12.44
C GLY A 84 -8.58 4.49 11.25
N GLY A 85 -7.58 4.53 10.37
CA GLY A 85 -7.56 5.35 9.18
C GLY A 85 -8.56 4.87 8.12
N LYS A 86 -9.17 5.81 7.39
CA LYS A 86 -10.11 5.49 6.30
C LYS A 86 -9.65 6.13 5.00
N ALA A 87 -9.88 5.42 3.90
CA ALA A 87 -9.67 5.98 2.58
C ALA A 87 -10.64 7.14 2.32
N THR A 88 -10.14 8.18 1.68
CA THR A 88 -10.92 9.28 1.13
C THR A 88 -11.74 8.82 -0.08
N ARG A 89 -12.72 9.62 -0.49
CA ARG A 89 -13.52 9.33 -1.69
C ARG A 89 -12.65 9.21 -2.94
N GLU A 90 -11.68 10.11 -3.12
CA GLU A 90 -10.79 10.07 -4.29
C GLU A 90 -9.91 8.81 -4.31
N GLN A 91 -9.48 8.32 -3.15
CA GLN A 91 -8.75 7.06 -3.03
C GLN A 91 -9.62 5.86 -3.38
N ALA A 92 -10.86 5.84 -2.92
CA ALA A 92 -11.82 4.81 -3.30
C ALA A 92 -12.10 4.81 -4.81
N ASP A 93 -12.23 6.00 -5.43
CA ASP A 93 -12.42 6.14 -6.87
C ASP A 93 -11.22 5.58 -7.67
N TRP A 94 -9.98 5.84 -7.22
CA TRP A 94 -8.78 5.25 -7.82
C TRP A 94 -8.73 3.74 -7.68
N ILE A 95 -9.05 3.20 -6.51
CA ILE A 95 -9.08 1.74 -6.30
C ILE A 95 -10.11 1.08 -7.24
N TYR A 96 -11.29 1.68 -7.38
CA TYR A 96 -12.30 1.19 -8.32
C TYR A 96 -11.80 1.21 -9.77
N LEU A 97 -11.21 2.34 -10.20
CA LEU A 97 -10.62 2.48 -11.53
C LEU A 97 -9.54 1.41 -11.78
N LEU A 98 -8.58 1.27 -10.87
CA LEU A 98 -7.45 0.34 -11.01
C LEU A 98 -7.92 -1.11 -11.11
N ARG A 99 -8.87 -1.51 -10.27
CA ARG A 99 -9.50 -2.84 -10.32
C ARG A 99 -10.19 -3.08 -11.66
N GLY A 100 -10.89 -2.07 -12.19
CA GLY A 100 -11.53 -2.14 -13.51
C GLY A 100 -10.55 -2.27 -14.68
N GLN A 101 -9.27 -1.91 -14.49
CA GLN A 101 -8.21 -2.02 -15.51
C GLN A 101 -7.34 -3.27 -15.35
N GLY A 102 -7.69 -4.20 -14.44
CA GLY A 102 -6.96 -5.44 -14.26
C GLY A 102 -5.81 -5.38 -13.25
N MET A 103 -5.75 -4.34 -12.41
CA MET A 103 -4.79 -4.27 -11.31
C MET A 103 -5.42 -4.78 -10.01
N CYS A 104 -4.61 -5.41 -9.16
CA CYS A 104 -4.99 -5.60 -7.76
C CYS A 104 -4.80 -4.25 -7.05
N ALA A 105 -5.79 -3.79 -6.30
CA ALA A 105 -5.70 -2.55 -5.54
C ALA A 105 -6.47 -2.67 -4.23
N ALA A 106 -5.90 -2.24 -3.11
CA ALA A 106 -6.55 -2.32 -1.80
C ALA A 106 -6.12 -1.18 -0.87
N VAL A 107 -6.94 -0.93 0.15
CA VAL A 107 -6.56 -0.12 1.32
C VAL A 107 -6.07 -1.09 2.39
N CYS A 108 -4.91 -0.82 2.97
CA CYS A 108 -4.33 -1.64 4.03
C CYS A 108 -4.10 -0.79 5.29
N GLU A 109 -4.66 -1.25 6.40
CA GLU A 109 -4.47 -0.65 7.72
C GLU A 109 -3.26 -1.28 8.41
N GLY A 110 -2.16 -0.55 8.52
CA GLY A 110 -0.89 -1.00 9.09
C GLY A 110 -0.05 -1.92 8.18
N ALA A 111 1.24 -2.00 8.46
CA ALA A 111 2.22 -2.78 7.71
C ALA A 111 1.91 -4.26 7.70
N ARG A 112 1.41 -4.82 8.82
CA ARG A 112 1.06 -6.25 8.92
C ARG A 112 0.05 -6.65 7.84
N ASN A 113 -0.99 -5.85 7.63
CA ASN A 113 -2.03 -6.16 6.65
C ASN A 113 -1.52 -5.95 5.23
N ALA A 114 -0.69 -4.93 5.00
CA ALA A 114 -0.05 -4.71 3.70
C ALA A 114 0.90 -5.85 3.34
N ILE A 115 1.77 -6.29 4.26
CA ILE A 115 2.69 -7.42 4.07
C ILE A 115 1.92 -8.71 3.79
N GLY A 116 0.87 -8.99 4.57
CA GLY A 116 0.02 -10.17 4.32
C GLY A 116 -0.60 -10.16 2.91
N LEU A 117 -1.10 -9.00 2.45
CA LEU A 117 -1.61 -8.86 1.08
C LEU A 117 -0.51 -9.06 0.03
N ILE A 118 0.71 -8.57 0.28
CA ILE A 118 1.85 -8.76 -0.62
C ILE A 118 2.21 -10.25 -0.72
N ASP A 119 2.26 -10.96 0.40
CA ASP A 119 2.54 -12.39 0.42
C ASP A 119 1.49 -13.18 -0.35
N GLU A 120 0.20 -12.92 -0.12
CA GLU A 120 -0.90 -13.51 -0.85
C GLU A 120 -0.81 -13.22 -2.35
N TYR A 121 -0.48 -11.97 -2.72
CA TYR A 121 -0.34 -11.56 -4.10
C TYR A 121 0.83 -12.24 -4.81
N MET A 122 1.99 -12.31 -4.16
CA MET A 122 3.19 -12.93 -4.71
C MET A 122 3.08 -14.46 -4.82
N ALA A 123 2.23 -15.07 -4.00
CA ALA A 123 1.92 -16.50 -4.04
C ALA A 123 0.90 -16.89 -5.14
N LEU A 124 0.26 -15.93 -5.82
CA LEU A 124 -0.63 -16.24 -6.95
C LEU A 124 0.16 -16.94 -8.06
N CYS A 125 -0.35 -18.08 -8.53
CA CYS A 125 0.22 -18.80 -9.66
C CYS A 125 0.22 -17.92 -10.91
N ASP A 126 1.33 -17.89 -11.64
CA ASP A 126 1.40 -17.17 -12.91
C ASP A 126 0.40 -17.79 -13.89
N THR A 127 -0.45 -16.97 -14.52
CA THR A 127 -1.26 -17.46 -15.65
C THR A 127 -0.34 -17.65 -16.86
N PRO A 128 -0.50 -18.73 -17.64
CA PRO A 128 0.20 -18.88 -18.90
C PRO A 128 -0.02 -17.63 -19.76
N ARG A 129 1.07 -17.06 -20.27
CA ARG A 129 1.05 -15.91 -21.18
C ARG A 129 0.45 -16.27 -22.52
#